data_AF-A0A7V4G0W3-F1
#
_entry.id   AF-A0A7V4G0W3-F1
#
_cell.length_a   1.000
_cell.length_b   1.000
_cell.length_c   1.000
_cell.angle_alpha   90.00
_cell.angle_beta   90.00
_cell.angle_gamma   90.00
#
_symmetry.space_group_name_H-M   'P 1'
#
loop_
_entity.id
_entity.type
_entity.pdbx_description
1 polymer ?
#
loop_
_entity_poly.entity_id
_entity_poly.type
_entity_poly.pdbx_seq_one_letter_code
_entity_poly.pdbx_strand_id
1 'polypeptide(L)'
;MPQAPQASIRFRLERKIGVAELLLGLLEFGVCVPPSLAMLLSGTGLWWIKVLAPMLVAAWLATLFRLIDQVRVVARPLASIERGEKVKELDGDVSGQTLVRIPRESALAHFALWTASSLVVAFVSYRSGACDGLCLGASTSLGVLSAAGVAATRLLLLERIVGSARPLLMPQLQPVAPFVSGYRGWFACAGLAVLGLAHALLMLMAHAFVGAVDPSGVFLFWAVVAMAALVWWRTFLRLTIPIERYFDTTLRVRSSKGPARDEPTAVAAFQVAQRLPYTLSALQAVGIGLAGVSILTWPWRPFDSDRLVAVVITSASVVGIVILYQRLLLQELLRPLVRHLGSRHTLPPEQVRSPVGLRLKLASHFVGIWGLGVGFVWLFISHAPGRSSSLAFLVGIGLAMGLMLLAVRDVVAPLRALEERSGEMSKGQLARPVPPWG
;
A
#
# COMPACT_ATOMS: atom_id res chain seq x y z
N MET A 1 38.29 -5.99 -17.77
CA MET A 1 37.53 -5.33 -16.70
C MET A 1 37.11 -6.39 -15.69
N PRO A 2 37.58 -6.35 -14.44
CA PRO A 2 37.11 -7.29 -13.43
C PRO A 2 35.61 -7.05 -13.19
N GLN A 3 34.80 -8.10 -13.38
CA GLN A 3 33.38 -8.07 -13.05
C GLN A 3 33.26 -7.76 -11.55
N ALA A 4 32.52 -6.70 -11.20
CA ALA A 4 32.18 -6.43 -9.81
C ALA A 4 31.59 -7.70 -9.19
N PRO A 5 32.00 -8.09 -7.97
CA PRO A 5 31.51 -9.32 -7.36
C PRO A 5 29.98 -9.25 -7.27
N GLN A 6 29.30 -10.17 -7.96
CA GLN A 6 27.85 -10.26 -7.89
C GLN A 6 27.48 -10.56 -6.44
N ALA A 7 26.88 -9.58 -5.77
CA ALA A 7 26.44 -9.74 -4.39
C ALA A 7 25.54 -11.00 -4.27
N SER A 8 25.82 -11.83 -3.25
CA SER A 8 25.05 -13.05 -3.00
C SER A 8 23.55 -12.74 -2.91
N ILE A 9 22.72 -13.65 -3.42
CA ILE A 9 21.25 -13.58 -3.33
C ILE A 9 20.83 -13.41 -1.87
N ARG A 10 21.48 -14.14 -0.96
CA ARG A 10 21.31 -13.99 0.49
C ARG A 10 21.54 -12.55 0.94
N PHE A 11 22.70 -11.97 0.64
CA PHE A 11 23.04 -10.61 1.05
C PHE A 11 22.05 -9.58 0.49
N ARG A 12 21.58 -9.77 -0.74
CA ARG A 12 20.56 -8.91 -1.35
C ARG A 12 19.21 -9.00 -0.64
N LEU A 13 18.80 -10.19 -0.19
CA LEU A 13 17.55 -10.37 0.55
C LEU A 13 17.64 -9.73 1.95
N GLU A 14 18.68 -10.06 2.72
CA GLU A 14 18.91 -9.50 4.06
C GLU A 14 18.96 -7.97 4.01
N ARG A 15 19.69 -7.40 3.04
CA ARG A 15 19.77 -5.95 2.83
C ARG A 15 18.41 -5.33 2.50
N LYS A 16 17.63 -5.96 1.61
CA LYS A 16 16.29 -5.45 1.25
C LYS A 16 15.35 -5.45 2.44
N ILE A 17 15.37 -6.50 3.25
CA ILE A 17 14.55 -6.59 4.47
C ILE A 17 14.99 -5.53 5.47
N GLY A 18 16.30 -5.39 5.74
CA GLY A 18 16.80 -4.37 6.67
C GLY A 18 16.44 -2.94 6.25
N VAL A 19 16.58 -2.59 4.96
CA VAL A 19 16.15 -1.28 4.45
C VAL A 19 14.64 -1.10 4.56
N ALA A 20 13.85 -2.14 4.25
CA ALA A 20 12.40 -2.07 4.38
C ALA A 20 11.95 -1.89 5.82
N GLU A 21 12.56 -2.60 6.78
CA GLU A 21 12.28 -2.44 8.21
C GLU A 21 12.61 -1.04 8.70
N LEU A 22 13.72 -0.46 8.26
CA LEU A 22 14.06 0.92 8.61
C LEU A 22 13.00 1.90 8.09
N LEU A 23 12.62 1.78 6.81
CA LEU A 23 11.61 2.65 6.20
C LEU A 23 10.21 2.45 6.82
N LEU A 24 9.83 1.22 7.12
CA LEU A 24 8.57 0.90 7.79
C LEU A 24 8.57 1.40 9.23
N GLY A 25 9.68 1.27 9.96
CA GLY A 25 9.83 1.82 11.30
C GLY A 25 9.70 3.34 11.32
N LEU A 26 10.30 4.03 10.34
CA LEU A 26 10.14 5.48 10.17
C LEU A 26 8.68 5.86 9.85
N LEU A 27 8.02 5.09 8.98
CA LEU A 27 6.60 5.30 8.64
C LEU A 27 5.69 5.08 9.86
N GLU A 28 5.90 3.99 10.60
CA GLU A 28 5.16 3.68 11.84
C GLU A 28 5.35 4.79 12.87
N PHE A 29 6.59 5.23 13.07
CA PHE A 29 6.88 6.33 13.98
C PHE A 29 6.18 7.61 13.54
N GLY A 30 6.28 7.99 12.26
CA GLY A 30 5.68 9.21 11.73
C GLY A 30 4.15 9.21 11.74
N VAL A 31 3.51 8.04 11.69
CA VAL A 31 2.04 7.91 11.61
C VAL A 31 1.41 7.64 12.98
N CYS A 32 1.98 6.75 13.78
CA CYS A 32 1.35 6.27 15.02
C CYS A 32 1.76 7.06 16.28
N VAL A 33 2.96 7.66 16.30
CA VAL A 33 3.48 8.36 17.47
C VAL A 33 2.91 9.77 17.63
N PRO A 34 2.80 10.63 16.59
CA PRO A 34 2.36 12.01 16.78
C PRO A 34 0.97 12.15 17.43
N PRO A 35 -0.07 11.37 17.02
CA PRO A 35 -1.38 11.45 17.68
C PRO A 35 -1.31 11.09 19.17
N SER A 36 -0.57 10.03 19.49
CA SER A 36 -0.37 9.56 20.86
C SER A 36 0.38 10.58 21.71
N LEU A 37 1.45 11.16 21.16
CA LEU A 37 2.27 12.15 21.84
C LEU A 37 1.48 13.44 22.10
N ALA A 38 0.71 13.90 21.11
CA ALA A 38 -0.13 15.09 21.25
C ALA A 38 -1.11 14.97 22.43
N MET A 39 -1.75 13.81 22.59
CA MET A 39 -2.63 13.53 23.73
C MET A 39 -1.90 13.47 25.07
N LEU A 40 -0.72 12.85 25.12
CA LEU A 40 0.03 12.76 26.37
C LEU A 40 0.45 14.15 26.86
N LEU A 41 0.87 15.01 25.92
CA LEU A 41 1.30 16.39 26.20
C LEU A 41 0.14 17.32 26.62
N SER A 42 -1.11 17.01 26.23
CA SER A 42 -2.26 17.88 26.52
C SER A 42 -2.83 17.75 27.93
N GLY A 43 -2.39 16.80 28.76
CA GLY A 43 -2.85 16.77 30.16
C GLY A 43 -2.51 15.55 31.02
N THR A 44 -1.66 14.61 30.59
CA THR A 44 -1.31 13.42 31.40
C THR A 44 0.03 13.51 32.14
N GLY A 45 0.82 14.56 31.85
CA GLY A 45 2.17 14.75 32.40
C GLY A 45 3.22 13.82 31.77
N LEU A 46 4.49 14.25 31.81
CA LEU A 46 5.62 13.53 31.18
C LEU A 46 5.93 12.15 31.80
N TRP A 47 5.33 11.79 32.94
CA TRP A 47 5.60 10.52 33.64
C TRP A 47 5.19 9.29 32.80
N TRP A 48 4.01 9.31 32.17
CA TRP A 48 3.55 8.19 31.35
C TRP A 48 4.46 7.92 30.15
N ILE A 49 5.11 8.96 29.61
CA ILE A 49 6.12 8.82 28.55
C ILE A 49 7.31 7.99 29.06
N LYS A 50 7.75 8.18 30.31
CA LYS A 50 8.87 7.43 30.89
C LYS A 50 8.58 5.94 31.05
N VAL A 51 7.31 5.54 31.16
CA VAL A 51 6.89 4.12 31.29
C VAL A 51 6.54 3.53 29.93
N LEU A 52 5.75 4.23 29.12
CA LEU A 52 5.26 3.73 27.85
C LEU A 52 6.38 3.64 26.80
N ALA A 53 7.27 4.63 26.73
CA ALA A 53 8.34 4.64 25.74
C ALA A 53 9.27 3.42 25.82
N PRO A 54 9.85 3.05 26.99
CA PRO A 54 10.72 1.87 27.06
C PRO A 54 9.95 0.57 26.79
N MET A 55 8.68 0.46 27.20
CA MET A 55 7.87 -0.72 26.88
C MET A 55 7.62 -0.86 25.38
N LEU A 56 7.31 0.24 24.68
CA LEU A 56 7.14 0.24 23.23
C LEU A 56 8.44 -0.08 22.49
N VAL A 57 9.56 0.48 22.94
CA VAL A 57 10.88 0.17 22.38
C VAL A 57 11.21 -1.31 22.58
N ALA A 58 10.98 -1.86 23.78
CA ALA A 58 11.22 -3.28 24.06
C ALA A 58 10.35 -4.20 23.20
N ALA A 59 9.05 -3.88 23.06
CA ALA A 59 8.13 -4.65 22.24
C ALA A 59 8.49 -4.57 20.74
N TRP A 60 8.87 -3.39 20.26
CA TRP A 60 9.36 -3.18 18.88
C TRP A 60 10.68 -3.91 18.62
N LEU A 61 11.61 -3.92 19.57
CA LEU A 61 12.84 -4.70 19.47
C LEU A 61 12.56 -6.21 19.46
N ALA A 62 11.58 -6.67 20.24
CA ALA A 62 11.18 -8.08 20.25
C ALA A 62 10.61 -8.52 18.87
N THR A 63 9.82 -7.68 18.20
CA THR A 63 9.33 -7.98 16.84
C THR A 63 10.47 -7.99 15.82
N LEU A 64 11.45 -7.09 15.97
CA LEU A 64 12.65 -7.06 15.13
C LEU A 64 13.51 -8.33 15.32
N PHE A 65 13.77 -8.76 16.55
CA PHE A 65 14.54 -9.98 16.81
C PHE A 65 13.84 -11.23 16.27
N ARG A 66 12.51 -11.31 16.44
CA ARG A 66 11.71 -12.39 15.84
C ARG A 66 11.85 -12.42 14.31
N LEU A 67 11.79 -11.26 13.65
CA LEU A 67 11.98 -11.17 12.21
C LEU A 67 13.38 -11.63 11.80
N ILE A 68 14.43 -11.20 12.53
CA ILE A 68 15.81 -11.62 12.27
C ILE A 68 15.94 -13.15 12.33
N ASP A 69 15.34 -13.79 13.32
CA ASP A 69 15.39 -15.24 13.44
C ASP A 69 14.65 -15.95 12.30
N GLN A 70 13.49 -15.44 11.88
CA GLN A 70 12.79 -15.97 10.71
C GLN A 70 13.58 -15.80 9.40
N VAL A 71 14.24 -14.65 9.22
CA VAL A 71 15.10 -14.38 8.08
C VAL A 71 16.30 -15.34 8.07
N ARG A 72 16.89 -15.64 9.24
CA ARG A 72 17.98 -16.63 9.36
C ARG A 72 17.54 -18.03 8.93
N VAL A 73 16.33 -18.46 9.30
CA VAL A 73 15.76 -19.75 8.86
C VAL A 73 15.63 -19.83 7.34
N VAL A 74 15.29 -18.73 6.68
CA VAL A 74 15.19 -18.66 5.21
C VAL A 74 16.55 -18.51 4.53
N ALA A 75 17.49 -17.78 5.14
CA ALA A 75 18.80 -17.48 4.57
C ALA A 75 19.72 -18.71 4.51
N ARG A 76 19.59 -19.66 5.45
CA ARG A 76 20.39 -20.90 5.51
C ARG A 76 20.26 -21.74 4.23
N PRO A 77 19.06 -22.16 3.79
CA PRO A 77 18.92 -22.94 2.55
C PRO A 77 19.22 -22.13 1.29
N LEU A 78 19.04 -20.80 1.30
CA LEU A 78 19.49 -19.96 0.19
C LEU A 78 21.01 -20.01 0.02
N ALA A 79 21.76 -20.01 1.13
CA ALA A 79 23.21 -20.12 1.09
C ALA A 79 23.68 -21.51 0.62
N SER A 80 22.95 -22.59 0.94
CA SER A 80 23.28 -23.92 0.40
C SER A 80 23.01 -23.99 -1.11
N ILE A 81 21.91 -23.39 -1.59
CA ILE A 81 21.61 -23.28 -3.04
C ILE A 81 22.71 -22.49 -3.76
N GLU A 82 23.18 -21.38 -3.19
CA GLU A 82 24.30 -20.59 -3.75
C GLU A 82 25.61 -21.39 -3.86
N ARG A 83 25.84 -22.33 -2.94
CA ARG A 83 26.99 -23.25 -2.95
C ARG A 83 26.79 -24.47 -3.85
N GLY A 84 25.64 -24.59 -4.52
CA GLY A 84 25.30 -25.75 -5.37
C GLY A 84 24.93 -27.01 -4.58
N GLU A 85 24.71 -26.90 -3.27
CA GLU A 85 24.34 -28.03 -2.41
C GLU A 85 22.84 -28.33 -2.52
N LYS A 86 22.46 -29.61 -2.44
CA LYS A 86 21.06 -30.01 -2.36
C LYS A 86 20.49 -29.63 -0.99
N VAL A 87 19.41 -28.86 -0.98
CA VAL A 87 18.64 -28.55 0.24
C VAL A 87 17.93 -29.81 0.71
N LYS A 88 18.03 -30.13 2.00
CA LYS A 88 17.24 -31.22 2.60
C LYS A 88 15.75 -30.88 2.51
N GLU A 89 14.92 -31.86 2.18
CA GLU A 89 13.47 -31.66 1.98
C GLU A 89 12.80 -30.99 3.20
N LEU A 90 13.13 -31.46 4.42
CA LEU A 90 12.66 -30.87 5.68
C LEU A 90 13.03 -29.39 5.84
N ASP A 91 14.27 -29.02 5.49
CA ASP A 91 14.75 -27.63 5.57
C ASP A 91 14.06 -26.76 4.51
N GLY A 92 13.78 -27.32 3.34
CA GLY A 92 13.01 -26.67 2.27
C GLY A 92 11.57 -26.36 2.71
N ASP A 93 10.90 -27.32 3.34
CA ASP A 93 9.51 -27.16 3.80
C ASP A 93 9.40 -26.15 4.96
N VAL A 94 10.29 -26.22 5.95
CA VAL A 94 10.29 -25.29 7.08
C VAL A 94 10.56 -23.86 6.62
N SER A 95 11.55 -23.65 5.76
CA SER A 95 11.84 -22.32 5.21
C SER A 95 10.71 -21.85 4.27
N GLY A 96 10.08 -22.77 3.56
CA GLY A 96 8.88 -22.56 2.77
C GLY A 96 7.71 -22.00 3.57
N GLN A 97 7.34 -22.67 4.67
CA GLN A 97 6.29 -22.21 5.57
C GLN A 97 6.65 -20.87 6.22
N THR A 98 7.92 -20.69 6.59
CA THR A 98 8.42 -19.45 7.20
C THR A 98 8.31 -18.26 6.24
N LEU A 99 8.62 -18.43 4.95
CA LEU A 99 8.45 -17.40 3.91
C LEU A 99 7.00 -16.91 3.77
N VAL A 100 6.01 -17.77 4.03
CA VAL A 100 4.59 -17.42 3.96
C VAL A 100 4.13 -16.69 5.22
N ARG A 101 4.71 -17.04 6.38
CA ARG A 101 4.35 -16.48 7.68
C ARG A 101 4.97 -15.10 7.96
N ILE A 102 6.23 -14.87 7.57
CA ILE A 102 6.98 -13.64 7.87
C ILE A 102 6.15 -12.35 7.67
N PRO A 103 5.55 -12.10 6.49
CA PRO A 103 4.85 -10.82 6.26
C PRO A 103 3.60 -10.67 7.12
N ARG A 104 2.88 -11.78 7.38
CA ARG A 104 1.64 -11.78 8.16
C ARG A 104 1.92 -11.61 9.64
N GLU A 105 2.85 -12.37 10.19
CA GLU A 105 3.21 -12.30 11.61
C GLU A 105 3.81 -10.94 11.97
N SER A 106 4.69 -10.40 11.11
CA SER A 106 5.25 -9.05 11.31
C SER A 106 4.15 -8.00 11.27
N ALA A 107 3.26 -8.02 10.28
CA ALA A 107 2.15 -7.08 10.19
C ALA A 107 1.20 -7.15 11.39
N LEU A 108 0.82 -8.35 11.84
CA LEU A 108 -0.07 -8.55 12.99
C LEU A 108 0.58 -8.08 14.29
N ALA A 109 1.87 -8.36 14.50
CA ALA A 109 2.58 -7.93 15.69
C ALA A 109 2.66 -6.40 15.80
N HIS A 110 2.98 -5.72 14.69
CA HIS A 110 3.03 -4.25 14.67
C HIS A 110 1.63 -3.63 14.75
N PHE A 111 0.62 -4.22 14.12
CA PHE A 111 -0.77 -3.80 14.29
C PHE A 111 -1.20 -3.87 15.77
N ALA A 112 -0.94 -4.99 16.43
CA ALA A 112 -1.27 -5.18 17.85
C ALA A 112 -0.51 -4.19 18.74
N LEU A 113 0.79 -3.99 18.48
CA LEU A 113 1.63 -3.06 19.22
C LEU A 113 1.09 -1.63 19.17
N TRP A 114 0.84 -1.10 17.98
CA TRP A 114 0.40 0.29 17.80
C TRP A 114 -1.06 0.50 18.20
N THR A 115 -1.90 -0.53 18.05
CA THR A 115 -3.29 -0.49 18.56
C THR A 115 -3.30 -0.45 20.08
N ALA A 116 -2.54 -1.34 20.74
CA ALA A 116 -2.44 -1.36 22.19
C ALA A 116 -1.86 -0.06 22.74
N SER A 117 -0.83 0.51 22.09
CA SER A 117 -0.26 1.79 22.52
C SER A 117 -1.27 2.92 22.44
N SER A 118 -2.01 3.00 21.34
CA SER A 118 -3.03 4.03 21.12
C SER A 118 -4.17 3.90 22.14
N LEU A 119 -4.62 2.68 22.42
CA LEU A 119 -5.64 2.40 23.44
C LEU A 119 -5.18 2.81 24.84
N VAL A 120 -3.96 2.45 25.23
CA VAL A 120 -3.40 2.80 26.55
C VAL A 120 -3.29 4.32 26.69
N VAL A 121 -2.74 5.00 25.68
CA VAL A 121 -2.60 6.47 25.70
C VAL A 121 -3.95 7.16 25.78
N ALA A 122 -4.92 6.73 24.97
CA ALA A 122 -6.25 7.32 24.99
C ALA A 122 -6.95 7.09 26.33
N PHE A 123 -6.85 5.87 26.89
CA PHE A 123 -7.42 5.53 28.18
C PHE A 123 -6.79 6.31 29.34
N VAL A 124 -5.46 6.43 29.37
CA VAL A 124 -4.75 7.23 30.38
C VAL A 124 -5.18 8.69 30.31
N SER A 125 -5.32 9.25 29.11
CA SER A 125 -5.78 10.63 28.89
C SER A 125 -7.22 10.85 29.36
N TYR A 126 -8.09 9.86 29.15
CA TYR A 126 -9.45 9.88 29.68
C TYR A 126 -9.46 9.84 31.22
N ARG A 127 -8.64 8.96 31.82
CA ARG A 127 -8.56 8.81 33.28
C ARG A 127 -7.95 10.03 33.98
N SER A 128 -7.05 10.75 33.33
CA SER A 128 -6.46 11.99 33.87
C SER A 128 -7.39 13.21 33.73
N GLY A 129 -8.55 13.07 33.10
CA GLY A 129 -9.47 14.18 32.82
C GLY A 129 -9.01 15.10 31.69
N ALA A 130 -7.96 14.73 30.94
CA ALA A 130 -7.44 15.50 29.81
C ALA A 130 -8.28 15.34 28.53
N CYS A 131 -9.18 14.35 28.49
CA CYS A 131 -9.94 13.93 27.33
C CYS A 131 -11.31 13.40 27.80
N ASP A 132 -12.39 13.78 27.12
CA ASP A 132 -13.72 13.25 27.38
C ASP A 132 -13.96 11.90 26.65
N GLY A 133 -15.14 11.31 26.81
CA GLY A 133 -15.47 10.03 26.18
C GLY A 133 -15.47 10.07 24.63
N LEU A 134 -15.84 11.20 24.03
CA LEU A 134 -15.84 11.37 22.57
C LEU A 134 -14.41 11.48 22.04
N CYS A 135 -13.57 12.25 22.69
CA CYS A 135 -12.13 12.34 22.43
C CYS A 135 -11.45 10.96 22.57
N LEU A 136 -11.79 10.18 23.60
CA LEU A 136 -11.27 8.81 23.79
C LEU A 136 -11.58 7.93 22.58
N GLY A 137 -12.84 7.94 22.13
CA GLY A 137 -13.29 7.18 20.97
C GLY A 137 -12.60 7.64 19.68
N ALA A 138 -12.57 8.96 19.43
CA ALA A 138 -11.95 9.54 18.25
C ALA A 138 -10.46 9.17 18.15
N SER A 139 -9.69 9.35 19.23
CA SER A 139 -8.26 9.05 19.27
C SER A 139 -7.94 7.57 19.16
N THR A 140 -8.71 6.72 19.83
CA THR A 140 -8.60 5.26 19.68
C THR A 140 -8.80 4.86 18.21
N SER A 141 -9.80 5.45 17.58
CA SER A 141 -10.16 5.12 16.21
C SER A 141 -9.09 5.59 15.20
N LEU A 142 -8.51 6.76 15.43
CA LEU A 142 -7.37 7.26 14.65
C LEU A 142 -6.16 6.34 14.80
N GLY A 143 -5.83 5.95 16.03
CA GLY A 143 -4.73 5.03 16.31
C GLY A 143 -4.90 3.67 15.65
N VAL A 144 -6.08 3.05 15.79
CA VAL A 144 -6.39 1.73 15.21
C VAL A 144 -6.32 1.76 13.68
N LEU A 145 -6.95 2.77 13.04
CA LEU A 145 -6.99 2.83 11.58
C LEU A 145 -5.61 3.15 10.98
N SER A 146 -4.84 4.01 11.65
CA SER A 146 -3.46 4.30 11.27
C SER A 146 -2.55 3.08 11.41
N ALA A 147 -2.66 2.36 12.54
CA ALA A 147 -1.95 1.11 12.78
C ALA A 147 -2.30 0.06 11.72
N ALA A 148 -3.59 -0.08 11.37
CA ALA A 148 -4.05 -1.00 10.33
C ALA A 148 -3.45 -0.66 8.96
N GLY A 149 -3.43 0.63 8.59
CA GLY A 149 -2.87 1.08 7.33
C GLY A 149 -1.36 0.81 7.20
N VAL A 150 -0.60 1.11 8.26
CA VAL A 150 0.84 0.87 8.25
C VAL A 150 1.16 -0.63 8.30
N ALA A 151 0.43 -1.42 9.09
CA ALA A 151 0.58 -2.87 9.13
C ALA A 151 0.25 -3.53 7.77
N ALA A 152 -0.78 -3.05 7.07
CA ALA A 152 -1.11 -3.53 5.73
C ALA A 152 -0.02 -3.16 4.71
N THR A 153 0.57 -1.97 4.82
CA THR A 153 1.73 -1.54 4.01
C THR A 153 2.93 -2.45 4.26
N ARG A 154 3.22 -2.75 5.53
CA ARG A 154 4.27 -3.69 5.96
C ARG A 154 4.07 -5.07 5.35
N LEU A 155 2.86 -5.61 5.41
CA LEU A 155 2.52 -6.91 4.80
C LEU A 155 2.84 -6.90 3.30
N LEU A 156 2.36 -5.90 2.56
CA LEU A 156 2.55 -5.82 1.11
C LEU A 156 4.02 -5.66 0.71
N LEU A 157 4.77 -4.84 1.45
CA LEU A 157 6.18 -4.61 1.18
C LEU A 157 7.02 -5.85 1.46
N LEU A 158 6.81 -6.49 2.61
CA LEU A 158 7.52 -7.71 2.98
C LEU A 158 7.15 -8.86 2.06
N GLU A 159 5.88 -9.04 1.70
CA GLU A 159 5.44 -10.07 0.74
C GLU A 159 6.15 -9.88 -0.61
N ARG A 160 6.33 -8.64 -1.06
CA ARG A 160 7.04 -8.34 -2.30
C ARG A 160 8.54 -8.66 -2.22
N ILE A 161 9.18 -8.37 -1.09
CA ILE A 161 10.61 -8.65 -0.90
C ILE A 161 10.84 -10.16 -0.81
N VAL A 162 10.08 -10.82 0.06
CA VAL A 162 10.16 -12.26 0.33
C VAL A 162 9.72 -13.08 -0.89
N GLY A 163 8.76 -12.58 -1.66
CA GLY A 163 8.30 -13.19 -2.91
C GLY A 163 9.41 -13.37 -3.95
N SER A 164 10.49 -12.58 -3.89
CA SER A 164 11.66 -12.77 -4.76
C SER A 164 12.50 -14.01 -4.43
N ALA A 165 12.41 -14.53 -3.21
CA ALA A 165 13.12 -15.74 -2.77
C ALA A 165 12.30 -17.02 -2.97
N ARG A 166 10.96 -16.93 -3.06
CA ARG A 166 10.06 -18.09 -3.26
C ARG A 166 10.42 -18.98 -4.46
N PRO A 167 10.67 -18.46 -5.67
CA PRO A 167 10.95 -19.34 -6.82
C PRO A 167 12.27 -20.13 -6.67
N LEU A 168 13.19 -19.67 -5.81
CA LEU A 168 14.46 -20.35 -5.55
C LEU A 168 14.29 -21.50 -4.57
N LEU A 169 13.48 -21.30 -3.53
CA LEU A 169 13.23 -22.29 -2.48
C LEU A 169 12.10 -23.27 -2.84
N MET A 170 11.22 -22.87 -3.76
CA MET A 170 10.08 -23.66 -4.21
C MET A 170 10.02 -23.72 -5.74
N PRO A 171 10.99 -24.38 -6.40
CA PRO A 171 11.08 -24.39 -7.87
C PRO A 171 9.91 -25.15 -8.54
N GLN A 172 9.23 -26.04 -7.81
CA GLN A 172 8.09 -26.81 -8.30
C GLN A 172 6.78 -26.00 -8.36
N LEU A 173 6.73 -24.84 -7.69
CA LEU A 173 5.55 -23.98 -7.67
C LEU A 173 5.44 -23.20 -8.98
N GLN A 174 4.30 -23.32 -9.67
CA GLN A 174 4.01 -22.48 -10.82
C GLN A 174 4.09 -20.99 -10.39
N PRO A 175 4.74 -20.10 -11.17
CA PRO A 175 4.95 -18.70 -10.77
C PRO A 175 3.68 -17.92 -10.40
N VAL A 176 2.52 -18.36 -10.87
CA VAL A 176 1.22 -17.72 -10.66
C VAL A 176 0.44 -18.31 -9.48
N ALA A 177 0.78 -19.51 -9.01
CA ALA A 177 0.07 -20.15 -7.90
C ALA A 177 0.04 -19.33 -6.60
N PRO A 178 1.12 -18.64 -6.19
CA PRO A 178 1.07 -17.73 -5.04
C PRO A 178 0.10 -16.56 -5.25
N PHE A 179 -0.04 -16.08 -6.48
CA PHE A 179 -0.99 -15.02 -6.82
C PHE A 179 -2.44 -15.51 -6.70
N VAL A 180 -2.76 -16.67 -7.28
CA VAL A 180 -4.11 -17.25 -7.29
C VAL A 180 -4.66 -17.45 -5.87
N SER A 181 -3.80 -17.85 -4.94
CA SER A 181 -4.17 -18.11 -3.54
C SER A 181 -4.21 -16.85 -2.67
N GLY A 182 -3.44 -15.82 -3.00
CA GLY A 182 -3.24 -14.65 -2.12
C GLY A 182 -3.90 -13.34 -2.57
N TYR A 183 -4.26 -13.20 -3.86
CA TYR A 183 -4.53 -11.87 -4.42
C TYR A 183 -5.68 -11.11 -3.73
N ARG A 184 -6.76 -11.79 -3.32
CA ARG A 184 -7.87 -11.12 -2.60
C ARG A 184 -7.41 -10.50 -1.29
N GLY A 185 -6.56 -11.19 -0.55
CA GLY A 185 -5.96 -10.67 0.67
C GLY A 185 -5.07 -9.46 0.40
N TRP A 186 -4.24 -9.52 -0.65
CA TRP A 186 -3.39 -8.39 -1.03
C TRP A 186 -4.18 -7.16 -1.47
N PHE A 187 -5.29 -7.36 -2.19
CA PHE A 187 -6.20 -6.27 -2.56
C PHE A 187 -6.87 -5.63 -1.34
N ALA A 188 -7.34 -6.45 -0.39
CA ALA A 188 -7.89 -5.95 0.88
C ALA A 188 -6.83 -5.16 1.66
N CYS A 189 -5.60 -5.69 1.76
CA CYS A 189 -4.48 -4.99 2.39
C CYS A 189 -4.14 -3.68 1.66
N ALA A 190 -4.19 -3.63 0.33
CA ALA A 190 -3.97 -2.40 -0.43
C ALA A 190 -5.03 -1.35 -0.11
N GLY A 191 -6.31 -1.75 -0.10
CA GLY A 191 -7.41 -0.89 0.34
C GLY A 191 -7.21 -0.36 1.76
N LEU A 192 -6.89 -1.24 2.72
CA LEU A 192 -6.64 -0.86 4.12
C LEU A 192 -5.41 0.06 4.27
N ALA A 193 -4.33 -0.21 3.54
CA ALA A 193 -3.11 0.60 3.55
C ALA A 193 -3.42 2.04 3.14
N VAL A 194 -4.07 2.22 1.98
CA VAL A 194 -4.43 3.55 1.48
C VAL A 194 -5.47 4.21 2.38
N LEU A 195 -6.45 3.47 2.91
CA LEU A 195 -7.45 4.03 3.82
C LEU A 195 -6.83 4.58 5.10
N GLY A 196 -5.98 3.78 5.77
CA GLY A 196 -5.35 4.18 7.02
C GLY A 196 -4.37 5.35 6.86
N LEU A 197 -3.53 5.31 5.82
CA LEU A 197 -2.59 6.38 5.54
C LEU A 197 -3.29 7.67 5.08
N ALA A 198 -4.36 7.57 4.28
CA ALA A 198 -5.14 8.72 3.87
C ALA A 198 -5.90 9.34 5.04
N HIS A 199 -6.38 8.53 5.98
CA HIS A 199 -7.00 9.04 7.20
C HIS A 199 -5.99 9.82 8.07
N ALA A 200 -4.79 9.27 8.28
CA ALA A 200 -3.73 9.97 9.00
C ALA A 200 -3.32 11.28 8.30
N LEU A 201 -3.17 11.25 6.97
CA LEU A 201 -2.88 12.43 6.17
C LEU A 201 -4.00 13.49 6.26
N LEU A 202 -5.25 13.07 6.17
CA LEU A 202 -6.41 13.95 6.29
C LEU A 202 -6.42 14.66 7.65
N MET A 203 -6.19 13.92 8.74
CA MET A 203 -6.13 14.50 10.09
C MET A 203 -4.97 15.48 10.25
N LEU A 204 -3.80 15.14 9.70
CA LEU A 204 -2.64 16.03 9.68
C LEU A 204 -2.93 17.33 8.91
N MET A 205 -3.49 17.22 7.71
CA MET A 205 -3.82 18.39 6.88
C MET A 205 -4.95 19.22 7.50
N ALA A 206 -5.96 18.56 8.07
CA ALA A 206 -7.04 19.23 8.81
C ALA A 206 -6.48 20.08 9.94
N HIS A 207 -5.62 19.48 10.77
CA HIS A 207 -4.98 20.17 11.88
C HIS A 207 -4.04 21.30 11.42
N ALA A 208 -3.33 21.12 10.29
CA ALA A 208 -2.39 22.09 9.77
C ALA A 208 -3.05 23.31 9.10
N PHE A 209 -4.17 23.11 8.38
CA PHE A 209 -4.72 24.12 7.47
C PHE A 209 -6.18 24.52 7.74
N VAL A 210 -6.95 23.68 8.45
CA VAL A 210 -8.39 23.93 8.71
C VAL A 210 -8.64 24.29 10.18
N GLY A 211 -7.89 23.69 11.10
CA GLY A 211 -8.01 23.90 12.54
C GLY A 211 -8.39 22.64 13.32
N ALA A 212 -8.82 22.82 14.57
CA ALA A 212 -9.21 21.71 15.44
C ALA A 212 -10.45 20.99 14.89
N VAL A 213 -10.33 19.66 14.77
CA VAL A 213 -11.41 18.78 14.33
C VAL A 213 -12.23 18.37 15.54
N ASP A 214 -13.56 18.45 15.42
CA ASP A 214 -14.47 18.01 16.47
C ASP A 214 -14.43 16.48 16.61
N PRO A 215 -14.18 15.93 17.83
CA PRO A 215 -14.17 14.49 18.06
C PRO A 215 -15.44 13.76 17.60
N SER A 216 -16.60 14.43 17.68
CA SER A 216 -17.88 13.86 17.24
C SER A 216 -17.94 13.65 15.71
N GLY A 217 -17.23 14.48 14.94
CA GLY A 217 -17.08 14.32 13.49
C GLY A 217 -16.33 13.05 13.09
N VAL A 218 -15.47 12.52 13.98
CA VAL A 218 -14.75 11.26 13.74
C VAL A 218 -15.71 10.06 13.71
N PHE A 219 -16.79 10.08 14.49
CA PHE A 219 -17.79 8.99 14.46
C PHE A 219 -18.57 8.99 13.14
N LEU A 220 -18.90 10.17 12.61
CA LEU A 220 -19.52 10.30 11.29
C LEU A 220 -18.59 9.77 10.19
N PHE A 221 -17.29 10.11 10.27
CA PHE A 221 -16.27 9.57 9.38
C PHE A 221 -16.31 8.03 9.35
N TRP A 222 -16.41 7.36 10.51
CA TRP A 222 -16.49 5.91 10.57
C TRP A 222 -17.73 5.33 9.90
N ALA A 223 -18.90 5.93 10.10
CA ALA A 223 -20.12 5.48 9.46
C ALA A 223 -19.98 5.54 7.92
N VAL A 224 -19.44 6.65 7.40
CA VAL A 224 -19.22 6.83 5.97
C VAL A 224 -18.16 5.86 5.43
N VAL A 225 -17.03 5.72 6.12
CA VAL A 225 -15.95 4.81 5.71
C VAL A 225 -16.38 3.35 5.76
N ALA A 226 -17.12 2.92 6.78
CA ALA A 226 -17.63 1.55 6.88
C ALA A 226 -18.55 1.23 5.70
N MET A 227 -19.48 2.13 5.37
CA MET A 227 -20.36 1.97 4.21
C MET A 227 -19.56 1.96 2.90
N ALA A 228 -18.61 2.87 2.74
CA ALA A 228 -17.75 2.90 1.56
C ALA A 228 -16.91 1.62 1.42
N ALA A 229 -16.35 1.10 2.52
CA ALA A 229 -15.58 -0.14 2.54
C ALA A 229 -16.45 -1.36 2.18
N LEU A 230 -17.69 -1.42 2.65
CA LEU A 230 -18.65 -2.46 2.28
C LEU A 230 -18.99 -2.41 0.78
N VAL A 231 -19.26 -1.22 0.24
CA VAL A 231 -19.51 -1.03 -1.21
C VAL A 231 -18.27 -1.39 -2.01
N TRP A 232 -17.10 -0.97 -1.57
CA TRP A 232 -15.82 -1.27 -2.20
C TRP A 232 -15.58 -2.78 -2.25
N TRP A 233 -15.74 -3.49 -1.12
CA TRP A 233 -15.52 -4.93 -1.03
C TRP A 233 -16.51 -5.73 -1.88
N ARG A 234 -17.81 -5.38 -1.82
CA ARG A 234 -18.83 -6.03 -2.65
C ARG A 234 -18.56 -5.81 -4.14
N THR A 235 -18.14 -4.61 -4.52
CA THR A 235 -17.81 -4.30 -5.92
C THR A 235 -16.55 -5.05 -6.37
N PHE A 236 -15.52 -5.12 -5.53
CA PHE A 236 -14.33 -5.93 -5.78
C PHE A 236 -14.67 -7.41 -6.03
N LEU A 237 -15.49 -8.02 -5.18
CA LEU A 237 -15.90 -9.41 -5.35
C LEU A 237 -16.69 -9.64 -6.64
N ARG A 238 -17.58 -8.70 -7.01
CA ARG A 238 -18.36 -8.78 -8.26
C ARG A 238 -17.48 -8.61 -9.49
N LEU A 239 -16.57 -7.63 -9.49
CA LEU A 239 -15.72 -7.34 -10.64
C LEU A 239 -14.69 -8.43 -10.88
N THR A 240 -14.24 -9.16 -9.84
CA THR A 240 -13.22 -10.22 -9.98
C THR A 240 -13.77 -11.58 -10.41
N ILE A 241 -15.09 -11.73 -10.60
CA ILE A 241 -15.70 -13.00 -11.06
C ILE A 241 -15.03 -13.56 -12.33
N PRO A 242 -14.76 -12.77 -13.40
CA PRO A 242 -14.10 -13.31 -14.59
C PRO A 242 -12.66 -13.79 -14.34
N ILE A 243 -11.94 -13.16 -13.40
CA ILE A 243 -10.59 -13.59 -12.99
C ILE A 243 -10.66 -14.93 -12.27
N GLU A 244 -11.64 -15.10 -11.37
CA GLU A 244 -11.85 -16.38 -10.67
C GLU A 244 -12.25 -17.49 -11.63
N ARG A 245 -13.15 -17.21 -12.58
CA ARG A 245 -13.52 -18.19 -13.62
C ARG A 245 -12.29 -18.67 -14.38
N TYR A 246 -11.40 -17.76 -14.78
CA TYR A 246 -10.13 -18.13 -15.42
C TYR A 246 -9.24 -19.01 -14.51
N PHE A 247 -9.18 -18.71 -13.21
CA PHE A 247 -8.42 -19.53 -12.27
C PHE A 247 -9.02 -20.92 -12.11
N ASP A 248 -10.34 -21.02 -12.01
CA ASP A 248 -11.05 -22.29 -11.89
C ASP A 248 -10.84 -23.15 -13.14
N THR A 249 -11.01 -22.59 -14.34
CA THR A 249 -10.89 -23.33 -15.59
C THR A 249 -9.46 -23.74 -15.93
N THR A 250 -8.49 -22.87 -15.66
CA THR A 250 -7.15 -22.97 -16.27
C THR A 250 -6.05 -23.37 -15.29
N LEU A 251 -6.19 -23.01 -14.00
CA LEU A 251 -5.10 -23.14 -13.01
C LEU A 251 -5.43 -24.08 -11.85
N ARG A 252 -6.71 -24.17 -11.44
CA ARG A 252 -7.17 -25.02 -10.33
C ARG A 252 -7.56 -26.42 -10.78
N VAL A 253 -8.03 -26.59 -12.01
CA VAL A 253 -8.27 -27.92 -12.61
C VAL A 253 -6.94 -28.49 -13.13
N ARG A 254 -6.54 -29.66 -12.64
CA ARG A 254 -5.43 -30.45 -13.21
C ARG A 254 -5.87 -31.01 -14.57
N SER A 255 -5.79 -30.19 -15.61
CA SER A 255 -5.91 -30.66 -16.99
C SER A 255 -4.57 -31.25 -17.45
N SER A 256 -4.61 -32.41 -18.10
CA SER A 256 -3.44 -33.05 -18.73
C SER A 256 -2.92 -32.26 -19.94
N LYS A 257 -3.77 -31.43 -20.54
CA LYS A 257 -3.41 -30.45 -21.56
C LYS A 257 -3.27 -29.10 -20.87
N GLY A 258 -2.07 -28.51 -20.91
CA GLY A 258 -1.83 -27.16 -20.37
C GLY A 258 -2.78 -26.09 -20.96
N PRO A 259 -2.72 -24.84 -20.47
CA PRO A 259 -3.62 -23.77 -20.93
C PRO A 259 -3.65 -23.67 -22.45
N ALA A 260 -4.84 -23.75 -23.04
CA ALA A 260 -5.05 -23.50 -24.47
C ALA A 260 -4.70 -22.04 -24.78
N ARG A 261 -4.09 -21.79 -25.94
CA ARG A 261 -3.60 -20.45 -26.32
C ARG A 261 -4.74 -19.45 -26.57
N ASP A 262 -5.89 -19.93 -27.04
CA ASP A 262 -7.07 -19.14 -27.42
C ASP A 262 -8.23 -19.27 -26.41
N GLU A 263 -7.91 -19.29 -25.11
CA GLU A 263 -8.90 -19.47 -24.06
C GLU A 263 -9.77 -18.19 -23.87
N PRO A 264 -11.10 -18.23 -24.08
CA PRO A 264 -11.95 -17.05 -24.01
C PRO A 264 -12.02 -16.44 -22.60
N THR A 265 -11.89 -17.27 -21.56
CA THR A 265 -11.87 -16.79 -20.18
C THR A 265 -10.64 -15.94 -19.87
N ALA A 266 -9.52 -16.14 -20.58
CA ALA A 266 -8.31 -15.34 -20.44
C ALA A 266 -8.50 -13.89 -20.91
N VAL A 267 -9.26 -13.68 -22.00
CA VAL A 267 -9.57 -12.34 -22.53
C VAL A 267 -10.43 -11.56 -21.54
N ALA A 268 -11.49 -12.18 -21.00
CA ALA A 268 -12.35 -11.55 -20.02
C ALA A 268 -11.60 -11.21 -18.72
N ALA A 269 -10.76 -12.11 -18.21
CA ALA A 269 -9.91 -11.86 -17.05
C ALA A 269 -8.94 -10.70 -17.30
N PHE A 270 -8.36 -10.62 -18.50
CA PHE A 270 -7.44 -9.56 -18.88
C PHE A 270 -8.13 -8.17 -18.92
N GLN A 271 -9.31 -8.07 -19.54
CA GLN A 271 -10.07 -6.82 -19.60
C GLN A 271 -10.46 -6.31 -18.21
N VAL A 272 -10.90 -7.21 -17.33
CA VAL A 272 -11.19 -6.89 -15.92
C VAL A 272 -9.94 -6.41 -15.21
N ALA A 273 -8.81 -7.11 -15.35
CA ALA A 273 -7.56 -6.73 -14.72
C ALA A 273 -7.11 -5.31 -15.14
N GLN A 274 -7.39 -4.88 -16.37
CA GLN A 274 -7.10 -3.51 -16.80
C GLN A 274 -8.03 -2.46 -16.18
N ARG A 275 -9.32 -2.76 -16.00
CA ARG A 275 -10.32 -1.80 -15.51
C ARG A 275 -10.41 -1.71 -13.98
N LEU A 276 -10.08 -2.81 -13.30
CA LEU A 276 -10.24 -2.96 -11.85
C LEU A 276 -9.53 -1.87 -11.04
N PRO A 277 -8.27 -1.49 -11.32
CA PRO A 277 -7.56 -0.46 -10.56
C PRO A 277 -8.27 0.91 -10.58
N TYR A 278 -8.84 1.28 -11.73
CA TYR A 278 -9.53 2.57 -11.90
C TYR A 278 -10.85 2.62 -11.14
N THR A 279 -11.61 1.53 -11.22
CA THR A 279 -12.93 1.47 -10.58
C THR A 279 -12.78 1.46 -9.05
N LEU A 280 -11.84 0.65 -8.53
CA LEU A 280 -11.61 0.54 -7.10
C LEU A 280 -10.92 1.77 -6.51
N SER A 281 -10.02 2.44 -7.25
CA SER A 281 -9.42 3.68 -6.77
C SER A 281 -10.45 4.81 -6.71
N ALA A 282 -11.33 4.93 -7.72
CA ALA A 282 -12.41 5.90 -7.72
C ALA A 282 -13.38 5.69 -6.56
N LEU A 283 -13.82 4.44 -6.32
CA LEU A 283 -14.73 4.11 -5.21
C LEU A 283 -14.12 4.44 -3.85
N GLN A 284 -12.85 4.09 -3.65
CA GLN A 284 -12.16 4.39 -2.39
C GLN A 284 -11.98 5.90 -2.19
N ALA A 285 -11.65 6.63 -3.25
CA ALA A 285 -11.49 8.06 -3.22
C ALA A 285 -12.80 8.80 -2.93
N VAL A 286 -13.91 8.37 -3.53
CA VAL A 286 -15.25 8.90 -3.21
C VAL A 286 -15.59 8.65 -1.75
N GLY A 287 -15.35 7.43 -1.25
CA GLY A 287 -15.59 7.08 0.16
C GLY A 287 -14.80 7.95 1.13
N ILE A 288 -13.49 8.10 0.90
CA ILE A 288 -12.60 8.92 1.74
C ILE A 288 -12.92 10.40 1.59
N GLY A 289 -13.26 10.87 0.38
CA GLY A 289 -13.65 12.25 0.13
C GLY A 289 -14.92 12.64 0.85
N LEU A 290 -15.97 11.82 0.77
CA LEU A 290 -17.23 12.04 1.50
C LEU A 290 -16.99 12.00 3.01
N ALA A 291 -16.19 11.05 3.49
CA ALA A 291 -15.84 10.97 4.90
C ALA A 291 -15.04 12.21 5.36
N GLY A 292 -14.09 12.67 4.53
CA GLY A 292 -13.28 13.85 4.78
C GLY A 292 -14.08 15.15 4.81
N VAL A 293 -15.02 15.33 3.89
CA VAL A 293 -15.95 16.46 3.95
C VAL A 293 -16.81 16.37 5.21
N SER A 294 -17.34 15.19 5.54
CA SER A 294 -18.22 15.01 6.71
C SER A 294 -17.54 15.38 8.03
N ILE A 295 -16.27 15.03 8.21
CA ILE A 295 -15.53 15.34 9.43
C ILE A 295 -15.09 16.81 9.49
N LEU A 296 -14.68 17.39 8.35
CA LEU A 296 -14.18 18.77 8.30
C LEU A 296 -15.29 19.81 8.38
N THR A 297 -16.52 19.43 8.01
CA THR A 297 -17.68 20.33 8.02
C THR A 297 -18.49 20.26 9.31
N TRP A 298 -18.28 19.24 10.15
CA TRP A 298 -19.02 19.06 11.40
C TRP A 298 -18.55 20.03 12.51
N PRO A 299 -19.45 20.61 13.35
CA PRO A 299 -20.91 20.46 13.40
C PRO A 299 -21.69 21.50 12.55
N TRP A 300 -21.32 21.71 11.29
CA TRP A 300 -21.97 22.65 10.36
C TRP A 300 -21.99 24.10 10.87
N ARG A 301 -20.86 24.57 11.41
CA ARG A 301 -20.71 25.99 11.76
C ARG A 301 -20.74 26.85 10.50
N PRO A 302 -21.29 28.08 10.53
CA PRO A 302 -21.23 28.99 9.39
C PRO A 302 -19.78 29.14 8.93
N PHE A 303 -19.54 28.89 7.64
CA PHE A 303 -18.22 28.99 7.05
C PHE A 303 -17.91 30.46 6.75
N ASP A 304 -16.72 30.90 7.17
CA ASP A 304 -16.05 31.97 6.46
C ASP A 304 -15.54 31.43 5.11
N SER A 305 -15.49 32.25 4.06
CA SER A 305 -15.12 31.82 2.70
C SER A 305 -13.76 31.12 2.68
N ASP A 306 -12.82 31.62 3.48
CA ASP A 306 -11.46 31.10 3.55
C ASP A 306 -11.41 29.69 4.14
N ARG A 307 -12.19 29.42 5.18
CA ARG A 307 -12.28 28.09 5.79
C ARG A 307 -12.91 27.07 4.85
N LEU A 308 -13.94 27.47 4.10
CA LEU A 308 -14.58 26.59 3.11
C LEU A 308 -13.57 26.20 2.01
N VAL A 309 -12.80 27.17 1.50
CA VAL A 309 -11.76 26.91 0.50
C VAL A 309 -10.69 25.98 1.05
N ALA A 310 -10.23 26.17 2.29
CA ALA A 310 -9.26 25.28 2.94
C ALA A 310 -9.77 23.84 3.08
N VAL A 311 -11.05 23.65 3.45
CA VAL A 311 -11.69 22.32 3.53
C VAL A 311 -11.76 21.64 2.17
N VAL A 312 -12.18 22.37 1.13
CA VAL A 312 -12.30 21.83 -0.23
C VAL A 312 -10.94 21.43 -0.77
N ILE A 313 -9.93 22.29 -0.66
CA ILE A 313 -8.59 22.01 -1.20
C ILE A 313 -7.92 20.88 -0.40
N THR A 314 -8.07 20.84 0.92
CA THR A 314 -7.56 19.74 1.76
C THR A 314 -8.19 18.41 1.34
N SER A 315 -9.52 18.36 1.22
CA SER A 315 -10.25 17.15 0.83
C SER A 315 -9.88 16.71 -0.59
N ALA A 316 -9.85 17.64 -1.54
CA ALA A 316 -9.48 17.37 -2.93
C ALA A 316 -8.03 16.86 -3.04
N SER A 317 -7.12 17.40 -2.22
CA SER A 317 -5.73 16.97 -2.18
C SER A 317 -5.61 15.51 -1.72
N VAL A 318 -6.26 15.16 -0.61
CA VAL A 318 -6.27 13.78 -0.10
C VAL A 318 -6.93 12.83 -1.11
N VAL A 319 -8.06 13.22 -1.70
CA VAL A 319 -8.77 12.43 -2.73
C VAL A 319 -7.87 12.16 -3.93
N GLY A 320 -7.19 13.18 -4.48
CA GLY A 320 -6.29 12.99 -5.61
C GLY A 320 -5.11 12.06 -5.28
N ILE A 321 -4.52 12.19 -4.09
CA ILE A 321 -3.47 11.30 -3.61
C ILE A 321 -3.98 9.85 -3.51
N VAL A 322 -5.16 9.64 -2.92
CA VAL A 322 -5.80 8.32 -2.82
C VAL A 322 -6.01 7.68 -4.19
N ILE A 323 -6.57 8.42 -5.15
CA ILE A 323 -6.82 7.92 -6.51
C ILE A 323 -5.53 7.40 -7.13
N LEU A 324 -4.47 8.21 -7.07
CA LEU A 324 -3.20 7.89 -7.71
C LEU A 324 -2.50 6.71 -7.03
N TYR A 325 -2.33 6.75 -5.70
CA TYR A 325 -1.65 5.68 -4.96
C TYR A 325 -2.40 4.36 -5.05
N GLN A 326 -3.72 4.36 -4.84
CA GLN A 326 -4.51 3.13 -4.91
C GLN A 326 -4.47 2.52 -6.31
N ARG A 327 -4.63 3.34 -7.34
CA ARG A 327 -4.57 2.87 -8.73
C ARG A 327 -3.23 2.22 -9.04
N LEU A 328 -2.12 2.90 -8.77
CA LEU A 328 -0.77 2.42 -9.07
C LEU A 328 -0.43 1.16 -8.27
N LEU A 329 -0.86 1.09 -7.00
CA LEU A 329 -0.67 -0.08 -6.15
C LEU A 329 -1.44 -1.29 -6.69
N LEU A 330 -2.70 -1.11 -7.09
CA LEU A 330 -3.51 -2.20 -7.64
C LEU A 330 -3.00 -2.68 -9.01
N GLN A 331 -2.53 -1.77 -9.88
CA GLN A 331 -1.86 -2.13 -11.14
C GLN A 331 -0.61 -2.98 -10.87
N GLU A 332 0.18 -2.60 -9.88
CA GLU A 332 1.37 -3.34 -9.48
C GLU A 332 1.02 -4.75 -8.98
N LEU A 333 -0.01 -4.86 -8.15
CA LEU A 333 -0.48 -6.16 -7.65
C LEU A 333 -0.99 -7.06 -8.77
N LEU A 334 -1.66 -6.53 -9.79
CA LEU A 334 -2.16 -7.31 -10.94
C LEU A 334 -1.08 -7.69 -11.95
N ARG A 335 0.11 -7.09 -11.87
CA ARG A 335 1.18 -7.29 -12.85
C ARG A 335 1.55 -8.76 -13.08
N PRO A 336 1.62 -9.65 -12.06
CA PRO A 336 1.86 -11.08 -12.29
C PRO A 336 0.78 -11.76 -13.14
N LEU A 337 -0.49 -11.43 -12.91
CA LEU A 337 -1.62 -11.96 -13.68
C LEU A 337 -1.57 -11.48 -15.13
N VAL A 338 -1.41 -10.17 -15.35
CA VAL A 338 -1.31 -9.58 -16.69
C VAL A 338 -0.15 -10.19 -17.47
N ARG A 339 1.01 -10.37 -16.80
CA ARG A 339 2.19 -11.02 -17.38
C ARG A 339 1.94 -12.47 -17.77
N HIS A 340 1.27 -13.21 -16.91
CA HIS A 340 0.91 -14.58 -17.20
C HIS A 340 -0.05 -14.66 -18.39
N LEU A 341 -1.11 -13.85 -18.39
CA LEU A 341 -2.12 -13.87 -19.43
C LEU A 341 -1.52 -13.58 -20.80
N GLY A 342 -0.76 -12.50 -20.95
CA GLY A 342 -0.22 -12.16 -22.27
C GLY A 342 1.04 -12.94 -22.69
N SER A 343 1.62 -13.78 -21.82
CA SER A 343 2.71 -14.69 -22.21
C SER A 343 2.19 -16.07 -22.63
N ARG A 344 1.03 -16.47 -22.11
CA ARG A 344 0.44 -17.80 -22.36
C ARG A 344 -0.70 -17.78 -23.39
N HIS A 345 -1.37 -16.64 -23.56
CA HIS A 345 -2.56 -16.53 -24.39
C HIS A 345 -2.39 -15.53 -25.52
N THR A 346 -3.04 -15.80 -26.66
CA THR A 346 -3.19 -14.91 -27.80
C THR A 346 -4.32 -13.92 -27.51
N LEU A 347 -3.96 -12.75 -27.00
CA LEU A 347 -4.91 -11.70 -26.65
C LEU A 347 -5.25 -10.86 -27.90
N PRO A 348 -6.52 -10.88 -28.39
CA PRO A 348 -6.89 -10.16 -29.60
C PRO A 348 -6.75 -8.64 -29.38
N PRO A 349 -5.94 -7.93 -30.18
CA PRO A 349 -5.58 -6.54 -29.93
C PRO A 349 -6.79 -5.59 -29.95
N GLU A 350 -7.82 -5.90 -30.73
CA GLU A 350 -9.05 -5.11 -30.82
C GLU A 350 -9.86 -5.13 -29.53
N GLN A 351 -9.87 -6.24 -28.80
CA GLN A 351 -10.61 -6.41 -27.55
C GLN A 351 -9.80 -6.00 -26.30
N VAL A 352 -8.51 -5.72 -26.49
CA VAL A 352 -7.48 -5.49 -25.45
C VAL A 352 -7.04 -4.03 -25.38
N ARG A 353 -7.53 -3.17 -26.29
CA ARG A 353 -7.30 -1.73 -26.24
C ARG A 353 -7.78 -1.19 -24.90
N SER A 354 -6.88 -0.51 -24.18
CA SER A 354 -7.25 0.11 -22.92
C SER A 354 -8.35 1.15 -23.17
N PRO A 355 -9.40 1.20 -22.34
CA PRO A 355 -10.54 2.09 -22.55
C PRO A 355 -10.16 3.58 -22.51
N VAL A 356 -9.00 3.90 -21.92
CA VAL A 356 -8.43 5.23 -21.82
C VAL A 356 -7.15 5.27 -22.67
N GLY A 357 -7.13 6.08 -23.72
CA GLY A 357 -5.94 6.24 -24.55
C GLY A 357 -4.72 6.72 -23.75
N LEU A 358 -3.50 6.37 -24.20
CA LEU A 358 -2.25 6.75 -23.53
C LEU A 358 -2.16 8.25 -23.25
N ARG A 359 -2.60 9.09 -24.19
CA ARG A 359 -2.64 10.56 -24.04
C ARG A 359 -3.50 11.01 -22.85
N LEU A 360 -4.69 10.42 -22.70
CA LEU A 360 -5.59 10.74 -21.60
C LEU A 360 -5.05 10.22 -20.27
N LYS A 361 -4.39 9.04 -20.26
CA LYS A 361 -3.68 8.56 -19.06
C LYS A 361 -2.57 9.52 -18.67
N LEU A 362 -1.71 9.94 -19.60
CA LEU A 362 -0.61 10.89 -19.33
C LEU A 362 -1.14 12.24 -18.85
N ALA A 363 -2.12 12.81 -19.55
CA ALA A 363 -2.77 14.06 -19.15
C ALA A 363 -3.39 13.95 -17.75
N SER A 364 -4.08 12.85 -17.43
CA SER A 364 -4.68 12.67 -16.10
C SER A 364 -3.65 12.62 -14.97
N HIS A 365 -2.49 11.98 -15.18
CA HIS A 365 -1.42 11.97 -14.19
C HIS A 365 -0.76 13.33 -14.08
N PHE A 366 -0.51 14.00 -15.21
CA PHE A 366 0.12 15.31 -15.24
C PHE A 366 -0.76 16.36 -14.54
N VAL A 367 -2.03 16.47 -14.94
CA VAL A 367 -3.01 17.37 -14.32
C VAL A 367 -3.22 17.03 -12.84
N GLY A 368 -3.29 15.75 -12.50
CA GLY A 368 -3.42 15.30 -11.11
C GLY A 368 -2.23 15.73 -10.25
N ILE A 369 -1.01 15.41 -10.67
CA ILE A 369 0.21 15.77 -9.91
C ILE A 369 0.37 17.28 -9.82
N TRP A 370 0.13 18.00 -10.92
CA TRP A 370 0.31 19.45 -10.96
C TRP A 370 -0.75 20.18 -10.13
N GLY A 371 -2.02 19.80 -10.28
CA GLY A 371 -3.12 20.36 -9.49
C GLY A 371 -2.96 20.09 -7.99
N LEU A 372 -2.51 18.89 -7.62
CA LEU A 372 -2.18 18.56 -6.23
C LEU A 372 -1.02 19.42 -5.71
N GLY A 373 0.04 19.59 -6.51
CA GLY A 373 1.19 20.40 -6.15
C GLY A 373 0.83 21.87 -5.92
N VAL A 374 0.10 22.48 -6.85
CA VAL A 374 -0.32 23.89 -6.76
C VAL A 374 -1.30 24.11 -5.60
N GLY A 375 -2.30 23.25 -5.45
CA GLY A 375 -3.25 23.33 -4.34
C GLY A 375 -2.56 23.20 -2.98
N PHE A 376 -1.57 22.32 -2.87
CA PHE A 376 -0.80 22.12 -1.65
C PHE A 376 0.10 23.32 -1.31
N VAL A 377 0.78 23.90 -2.30
CA VAL A 377 1.57 25.13 -2.12
C VAL A 377 0.67 26.30 -1.71
N TRP A 378 -0.50 26.43 -2.31
CA TRP A 378 -1.47 27.47 -1.94
C TRP A 378 -1.94 27.30 -0.48
N LEU A 379 -2.26 26.08 -0.05
CA LEU A 379 -2.61 25.79 1.34
C LEU A 379 -1.48 26.19 2.30
N PHE A 380 -0.24 25.85 1.95
CA PHE A 380 0.91 26.17 2.75
C PHE A 380 1.14 27.69 2.86
N ILE A 381 1.09 28.42 1.75
CA ILE A 381 1.32 29.88 1.77
C ILE A 381 0.19 30.61 2.50
N SER A 382 -1.06 30.22 2.25
CA SER A 382 -2.23 30.98 2.69
C SER A 382 -2.64 30.66 4.14
N HIS A 383 -2.29 29.48 4.65
CA HIS A 383 -2.80 28.97 5.93
C HIS A 383 -1.71 28.41 6.85
N ALA A 384 -0.41 28.65 6.66
CA ALA A 384 0.64 28.09 7.52
C ALA A 384 0.88 28.90 8.82
N PRO A 385 0.39 28.47 10.00
CA PRO A 385 0.52 29.28 11.21
C PRO A 385 1.46 28.62 12.25
N GLY A 386 2.20 27.54 11.94
CA GLY A 386 3.03 26.87 12.94
C GLY A 386 3.73 25.57 12.54
N ARG A 387 4.27 24.83 13.52
CA ARG A 387 5.10 23.61 13.30
C ARG A 387 4.36 22.47 12.57
N SER A 388 3.03 22.39 12.70
CA SER A 388 2.21 21.38 12.03
C SER A 388 2.15 21.56 10.52
N SER A 389 2.15 22.79 10.01
CA SER A 389 2.17 23.05 8.56
C SER A 389 3.51 22.67 7.93
N SER A 390 4.65 22.87 8.63
CA SER A 390 5.95 22.38 8.18
C SER A 390 6.02 20.86 8.10
N LEU A 391 5.44 20.15 9.07
CA LEU A 391 5.37 18.68 9.05
C LEU A 391 4.46 18.19 7.93
N ALA A 392 3.29 18.80 7.74
CA ALA A 392 2.42 18.53 6.60
C ALA A 392 3.16 18.74 5.27
N PHE A 393 3.93 19.83 5.15
CA PHE A 393 4.75 20.13 3.98
C PHE A 393 5.79 19.05 3.65
N LEU A 394 6.55 18.61 4.64
CA LEU A 394 7.52 17.53 4.49
C LEU A 394 6.86 16.21 4.06
N VAL A 395 5.71 15.88 4.66
CA VAL A 395 4.91 14.71 4.26
C VAL A 395 4.43 14.85 2.81
N GLY A 396 3.96 16.04 2.42
CA GLY A 396 3.57 16.37 1.05
C GLY A 396 4.69 16.15 0.04
N ILE A 397 5.91 16.62 0.33
CA ILE A 397 7.10 16.36 -0.50
C ILE A 397 7.37 14.86 -0.63
N GLY A 398 7.35 14.13 0.47
CA GLY A 398 7.55 12.67 0.47
C GLY A 398 6.52 11.95 -0.40
N LEU A 399 5.25 12.34 -0.32
CA LEU A 399 4.18 11.80 -1.15
C LEU A 399 4.36 12.15 -2.63
N ALA A 400 4.80 13.36 -2.95
CA ALA A 400 5.09 13.77 -4.33
C ALA A 400 6.25 12.97 -4.93
N MET A 401 7.35 12.78 -4.18
CA MET A 401 8.47 11.94 -4.59
C MET A 401 8.03 10.48 -4.79
N GLY A 402 7.22 9.94 -3.89
CA GLY A 402 6.66 8.59 -4.02
C GLY A 402 5.80 8.42 -5.28
N LEU A 403 4.93 9.39 -5.57
CA LEU A 403 4.14 9.42 -6.79
C LEU A 403 5.01 9.49 -8.04
N MET A 404 6.06 10.33 -8.02
CA MET A 404 7.00 10.43 -9.13
C MET A 404 7.71 9.10 -9.39
N LEU A 405 8.18 8.41 -8.35
CA LEU A 405 8.82 7.09 -8.47
C LEU A 405 7.86 6.03 -9.03
N LEU A 406 6.60 6.02 -8.57
CA LEU A 406 5.59 5.10 -9.07
C LEU A 406 5.21 5.43 -10.53
N ALA A 407 5.05 6.70 -10.87
CA ALA A 407 4.74 7.16 -12.22
C ALA A 407 5.88 6.84 -13.20
N VAL A 408 7.14 7.07 -12.82
CA VAL A 408 8.31 6.67 -13.63
C VAL A 408 8.29 5.16 -13.88
N ARG A 409 7.93 4.37 -12.87
CA ARG A 409 7.88 2.92 -13.01
C ARG A 409 6.74 2.42 -13.90
N ASP A 410 5.58 3.05 -13.84
CA ASP A 410 4.39 2.61 -14.57
C ASP A 410 4.30 3.20 -15.98
N VAL A 411 4.95 4.36 -16.23
CA VAL A 411 4.89 5.07 -17.51
C VAL A 411 6.24 5.06 -18.23
N VAL A 412 7.32 5.44 -17.56
CA VAL A 412 8.63 5.64 -18.23
C VAL A 412 9.34 4.33 -18.50
N ALA A 413 9.33 3.38 -17.56
CA ALA A 413 10.00 2.10 -17.75
C ALA A 413 9.41 1.27 -18.93
N PRO A 414 8.07 1.20 -19.12
CA PRO A 414 7.50 0.58 -20.31
C PRO A 414 7.85 1.30 -21.61
N LEU A 415 7.82 2.63 -21.61
CA LEU A 415 8.14 3.43 -22.80
C LEU A 415 9.60 3.24 -23.22
N ARG A 416 10.55 3.26 -22.27
CA ARG A 416 11.95 2.98 -22.56
C ARG A 416 12.16 1.57 -23.12
N ALA A 417 11.49 0.56 -22.55
CA ALA A 417 11.59 -0.79 -23.06
C ALA A 417 11.01 -0.92 -24.49
N LEU A 418 9.94 -0.18 -24.80
CA LEU A 418 9.39 -0.11 -26.16
C LEU A 418 10.33 0.61 -27.13
N GLU A 419 10.98 1.69 -26.68
CA GLU A 419 11.95 2.45 -27.47
C GLU A 419 13.21 1.63 -27.77
N GLU A 420 13.81 1.01 -26.74
CA GLU A 420 14.92 0.07 -26.87
C GLU A 420 14.58 -1.04 -27.88
N ARG A 421 13.37 -1.59 -27.78
CA ARG A 421 12.89 -2.63 -28.69
C ARG A 421 12.60 -2.14 -30.10
N SER A 422 12.12 -0.91 -30.28
CA SER A 422 11.99 -0.29 -31.59
C SER A 422 13.35 -0.14 -32.27
N GLY A 423 14.39 0.17 -31.49
CA GLY A 423 15.78 0.19 -31.93
C GLY A 423 16.36 -1.20 -32.21
N GLU A 424 15.97 -2.23 -31.46
CA GLU A 424 16.34 -3.63 -31.75
C GLU A 424 15.67 -4.14 -33.03
N MET A 425 14.39 -3.79 -33.24
CA MET A 425 13.64 -4.09 -34.47
C MET A 425 14.24 -3.39 -35.69
N SER A 426 14.63 -2.11 -35.56
CA SER A 426 15.32 -1.39 -36.64
C SER A 426 16.71 -1.98 -36.96
N LYS A 427 17.27 -2.80 -36.06
CA LYS A 427 18.56 -3.51 -36.22
C LYS A 427 18.39 -4.99 -36.59
N GLY A 428 17.16 -5.47 -36.81
CA GLY A 428 16.88 -6.84 -37.23
C GLY A 428 17.01 -7.91 -36.14
N GLN A 429 17.07 -7.54 -34.86
CA GLN A 429 17.26 -8.47 -33.74
C GLN A 429 15.90 -8.83 -33.10
N LEU A 430 15.22 -9.85 -33.63
CA LEU A 430 13.85 -10.26 -33.22
C LEU A 430 13.79 -11.37 -32.14
N ALA A 431 14.91 -11.73 -31.52
CA ALA A 431 15.02 -13.01 -30.79
C ALA A 431 14.32 -13.10 -29.42
N ARG A 432 13.65 -12.05 -28.91
CA ARG A 432 12.98 -12.09 -27.59
C ARG A 432 11.47 -11.81 -27.66
N PRO A 433 10.63 -12.66 -27.04
CA PRO A 433 9.18 -12.48 -27.04
C PRO A 433 8.79 -11.18 -26.31
N VAL A 434 7.77 -10.50 -26.86
CA VAL A 434 7.16 -9.30 -26.27
C VAL A 434 6.70 -9.67 -24.85
N PRO A 435 7.20 -9.01 -23.81
CA PRO A 435 6.61 -9.22 -22.50
C PRO A 435 5.31 -8.38 -22.47
N PRO A 436 4.17 -8.97 -22.06
CA PRO A 436 2.85 -8.36 -22.25
C PRO A 436 2.62 -7.24 -21.23
N TRP A 437 3.04 -6.04 -21.56
CA TRP A 437 2.74 -4.84 -20.79
C TRP A 437 2.06 -3.86 -21.74
N GLY A 438 0.85 -3.45 -21.38
CA GLY A 438 0.14 -2.34 -22.01
C GLY A 438 0.02 -1.16 -21.05
#